data_AF-A0A1I3DV01-F1
#
_entry.id   AF-A0A1I3DV01-F1
#
_cell.length_a   1.000
_cell.length_b   1.000
_cell.length_c   1.000
_cell.angle_alpha   90.00
_cell.angle_beta   90.00
_cell.angle_gamma   90.00
#
_symmetry.space_group_name_H-M   'P 1'
#
loop_
_entity.id
_entity.type
_entity.pdbx_description
1 polymer ?
#
loop_
_entity_poly.entity_id
_entity_poly.type
_entity_poly.pdbx_seq_one_letter_code
_entity_poly.pdbx_strand_id
1 'polypeptide(L)'
;MNNSLEIIGARIKSLRENSGLTQSNVANYLHVDQSLVSMVEKGKRALTADMLDKLAALFGTRVSALMEPEMKVKPLSFALRASEIGEDDLDAISAINRIALNSHFMTQLLEGEHANG
;
A
#
# COMPACT_ATOMS: atom_id res chain seq x y z
N MET A 1 24.64 -6.33 -0.60
CA MET A 1 23.50 -7.22 -0.29
C MET A 1 22.32 -6.30 -0.01
N ASN A 2 21.32 -6.24 -0.88
CA ASN A 2 20.13 -5.42 -0.60
C ASN A 2 19.34 -6.12 0.50
N ASN A 3 19.16 -5.43 1.63
CA ASN A 3 18.34 -5.93 2.71
C ASN A 3 16.87 -5.87 2.26
N SER A 4 16.14 -6.97 2.34
CA SER A 4 14.71 -7.03 1.95
C SER A 4 13.88 -5.94 2.63
N LEU A 5 14.25 -5.56 3.86
CA LEU A 5 13.64 -4.45 4.59
C LEU A 5 13.86 -3.09 3.94
N GLU A 6 15.03 -2.85 3.34
CA GLU A 6 15.32 -1.59 2.65
C GLU A 6 14.50 -1.45 1.36
N ILE A 7 14.31 -2.56 0.63
CA ILE A 7 13.49 -2.57 -0.59
C ILE A 7 12.02 -2.27 -0.25
N ILE A 8 11.47 -2.96 0.75
CA ILE A 8 10.08 -2.76 1.19
C ILE A 8 9.92 -1.34 1.75
N GLY A 9 10.85 -0.88 2.59
CA GLY A 9 10.83 0.46 3.17
C GLY A 9 10.83 1.56 2.11
N ALA A 10 11.74 1.48 1.14
CA ALA A 10 11.82 2.43 0.02
C ALA A 10 10.54 2.44 -0.82
N ARG A 11 9.89 1.28 -0.97
CA ARG A 11 8.64 1.15 -1.71
C ARG A 11 7.46 1.78 -1.00
N ILE A 12 7.30 1.52 0.30
CA ILE A 12 6.27 2.17 1.12
C ILE A 12 6.45 3.70 1.08
N LYS A 13 7.70 4.16 1.18
CA LYS A 13 8.03 5.59 1.05
C LYS A 13 7.57 6.15 -0.30
N SER A 14 7.91 5.48 -1.39
CA SER A 14 7.55 5.93 -2.74
C SER A 14 6.04 5.97 -2.96
N LEU A 15 5.30 4.94 -2.53
CA LEU A 15 3.85 4.92 -2.62
C LEU A 15 3.23 6.06 -1.81
N ARG A 16 3.69 6.25 -0.56
CA ARG A 16 3.24 7.33 0.30
C ARG A 16 3.44 8.70 -0.34
N GLU A 17 4.64 8.98 -0.85
CA GLU A 17 4.98 10.27 -1.48
C GLU A 17 4.20 10.50 -2.77
N ASN A 18 4.02 9.46 -3.58
CA ASN A 18 3.22 9.54 -4.81
C ASN A 18 1.71 9.74 -4.54
N SER A 19 1.23 9.30 -3.38
CA SER A 19 -0.13 9.56 -2.89
C SER A 19 -0.25 10.90 -2.14
N GLY A 20 0.83 11.69 -2.07
CA GLY A 20 0.85 12.98 -1.37
C GLY A 20 0.81 12.88 0.17
N LEU A 21 0.89 11.67 0.73
CA LEU A 21 0.70 11.44 2.17
C LEU A 21 1.98 11.75 2.97
N THR A 22 1.80 12.22 4.20
CA THR A 22 2.90 12.36 5.17
C THR A 22 3.11 11.06 5.94
N GLN A 23 4.27 10.90 6.58
CA GLN A 23 4.52 9.76 7.47
C GLN A 23 3.48 9.69 8.60
N SER A 24 3.00 10.83 9.08
CA SER A 24 1.97 10.90 10.12
C SER A 24 0.61 10.41 9.63
N ASN A 25 0.23 10.69 8.37
CA ASN A 25 -1.00 10.14 7.80
C ASN A 25 -0.99 8.61 7.82
N VAL A 26 0.11 8.01 7.36
CA VAL A 26 0.27 6.54 7.36
C VAL A 26 0.34 5.97 8.77
N ALA A 27 1.00 6.68 9.69
CA ALA A 27 1.11 6.26 11.08
C ALA A 27 -0.25 6.24 11.79
N ASN A 28 -1.07 7.28 11.59
CA ASN A 28 -2.43 7.36 12.12
C ASN A 28 -3.30 6.22 11.57
N TYR A 29 -3.31 6.03 10.25
CA TYR A 29 -4.04 4.93 9.60
C TYR A 29 -3.62 3.53 10.10
N LEU A 30 -2.34 3.34 10.45
CA LEU A 30 -1.85 2.08 11.02
C LEU A 30 -2.03 2.00 12.55
N HIS A 31 -2.47 3.08 13.19
CA HIS A 31 -2.54 3.27 14.65
C HIS A 31 -1.19 2.99 15.34
N VAL A 32 -0.12 3.60 14.82
CA VAL A 32 1.25 3.50 15.34
C VAL A 32 1.92 4.86 15.44
N ASP A 33 3.08 4.92 16.09
CA ASP A 33 3.91 6.12 16.11
C ASP A 33 4.52 6.42 14.74
N GLN A 34 4.59 7.70 14.37
CA GLN A 34 5.28 8.17 13.16
C GLN A 34 6.75 7.68 13.09
N SER A 35 7.40 7.52 14.25
CA SER A 35 8.77 7.02 14.35
C SER A 35 8.92 5.60 13.79
N LEU A 36 7.89 4.75 13.95
CA LEU A 36 7.86 3.41 13.38
C LEU A 36 7.87 3.47 11.84
N VAL A 37 7.01 4.29 11.25
CA VAL A 37 6.95 4.51 9.79
C VAL A 37 8.30 5.02 9.27
N SER A 38 8.90 6.00 9.95
CA SER A 38 10.23 6.52 9.59
C SER A 38 11.33 5.44 9.62
N MET A 39 11.29 4.54 10.61
CA MET A 39 12.25 3.44 10.72
C MET A 39 12.02 2.35 9.68
N VAL A 40 10.76 2.06 9.34
CA VAL A 40 10.38 1.15 8.25
C VAL A 40 10.89 1.67 6.92
N GLU A 41 10.65 2.95 6.60
CA GLU A 41 11.10 3.56 5.33
C GLU A 41 12.63 3.57 5.17
N LYS A 42 13.37 3.53 6.28
CA LYS A 42 14.84 3.41 6.32
C LYS A 42 15.33 1.96 6.33
N GLY A 43 14.44 0.98 6.22
CA GLY A 43 14.76 -0.44 6.29
C GLY A 43 15.27 -0.91 7.66
N LYS A 44 15.02 -0.14 8.72
CA LYS A 44 15.50 -0.43 10.09
C LYS A 44 14.53 -1.25 10.92
N ARG A 45 13.25 -1.33 10.52
CA ARG A 45 12.22 -2.11 11.20
C ARG A 45 11.31 -2.80 10.20
N ALA A 46 10.91 -4.03 10.51
CA ALA A 46 9.95 -4.78 9.74
C ALA A 46 8.51 -4.38 10.09
N LEU A 47 7.61 -4.46 9.10
CA LEU A 47 6.17 -4.39 9.30
C LEU A 47 5.60 -5.77 9.64
N THR A 48 4.48 -5.81 10.36
CA THR A 48 3.71 -7.04 10.53
C THR A 48 2.95 -7.38 9.25
N ALA A 49 2.47 -8.63 9.13
CA ALA A 49 1.62 -9.04 8.03
C ALA A 49 0.33 -8.20 7.93
N ASP A 50 -0.30 -7.87 9.07
CA ASP A 50 -1.49 -7.01 9.13
C ASP A 50 -1.20 -5.59 8.59
N MET A 51 -0.07 -5.00 8.99
CA MET A 51 0.33 -3.67 8.49
C MET A 51 0.60 -3.70 6.99
N LEU A 52 1.23 -4.76 6.48
CA LEU A 52 1.44 -4.93 5.05
C LEU A 52 0.12 -5.07 4.27
N ASP A 53 -0.84 -5.84 4.79
CA ASP A 53 -2.17 -5.97 4.17
C ASP A 53 -2.91 -4.61 4.14
N LYS A 54 -2.89 -3.88 5.26
CA LYS A 54 -3.48 -2.53 5.36
C LYS A 54 -2.86 -1.54 4.39
N LEU A 55 -1.54 -1.55 4.23
CA LEU A 55 -0.86 -0.66 3.28
C LEU A 55 -1.10 -1.09 1.83
N ALA A 56 -1.13 -2.39 1.55
CA ALA A 56 -1.46 -2.90 0.22
C ALA A 56 -2.87 -2.44 -0.20
N ALA A 57 -3.85 -2.57 0.72
CA ALA A 57 -5.19 -2.04 0.52
C ALA A 57 -5.20 -0.52 0.32
N LEU A 58 -4.55 0.25 1.20
CA LEU A 58 -4.49 1.71 1.10
C LEU A 58 -3.94 2.18 -0.25
N PHE A 59 -2.89 1.54 -0.74
CA PHE A 59 -2.24 1.92 -2.00
C PHE A 59 -2.81 1.20 -3.23
N GLY A 60 -3.87 0.41 -3.09
CA GLY A 60 -4.52 -0.29 -4.20
C GLY A 60 -3.62 -1.30 -4.89
N THR A 61 -2.78 -2.00 -4.14
CA THR A 61 -1.83 -3.00 -4.65
C THR A 61 -1.94 -4.33 -3.89
N ARG A 62 -1.22 -5.35 -4.36
CA ARG A 62 -1.12 -6.66 -3.68
C ARG A 62 0.08 -6.66 -2.74
N VAL A 63 0.00 -7.41 -1.64
CA VAL A 63 1.13 -7.57 -0.71
C VAL A 63 2.36 -8.14 -1.42
N SER A 64 2.19 -9.11 -2.34
CA SER A 64 3.30 -9.67 -3.13
C SER A 64 4.03 -8.59 -3.94
N ALA A 65 3.27 -7.65 -4.50
CA ALA A 65 3.81 -6.56 -5.29
C ALA A 65 4.63 -5.59 -4.42
N LEU A 66 4.36 -5.47 -3.11
CA LEU A 66 5.22 -4.70 -2.20
C LEU A 66 6.60 -5.35 -1.97
N MET A 67 6.74 -6.64 -2.28
CA MET A 67 7.96 -7.42 -2.07
C MET A 67 8.78 -7.64 -3.34
N GLU A 68 8.18 -7.44 -4.52
CA GLU A 68 8.84 -7.64 -5.81
C GLU A 68 9.94 -6.58 -6.08
N PRO A 69 11.07 -6.90 -6.72
CA PRO A 69 12.14 -5.92 -6.96
C PRO A 69 11.71 -4.78 -7.90
N GLU A 70 10.82 -5.06 -8.86
CA GLU A 70 10.39 -4.13 -9.90
C GLU A 70 8.89 -3.88 -9.80
N MET A 71 8.48 -2.62 -9.64
CA MET A 71 7.08 -2.23 -9.62
C MET A 71 6.82 -1.19 -10.70
N LYS A 72 5.87 -1.47 -11.58
CA LYS A 72 5.20 -0.44 -12.38
C LYS A 72 3.84 -0.13 -11.77
N VAL A 73 3.79 0.38 -10.53
CA VAL A 73 2.52 0.89 -10.02
C VAL A 73 2.29 2.23 -10.66
N LYS A 74 1.13 2.39 -11.31
CA LYS A 74 0.57 3.73 -11.49
C LYS A 74 -0.10 4.06 -10.15
N PRO A 75 0.47 4.95 -9.32
CA PRO A 75 -0.21 5.34 -8.10
C PRO A 75 -1.58 5.89 -8.49
N LEU A 76 -2.61 5.56 -7.70
CA LEU A 76 -3.84 6.32 -7.71
C LEU A 76 -3.47 7.73 -7.26
N SER A 77 -3.28 8.62 -8.23
CA SER A 77 -3.06 10.04 -7.97
C SER A 77 -4.37 10.60 -7.44
N PHE A 78 -4.46 10.73 -6.12
CA PHE A 78 -5.54 11.49 -5.51
C PHE A 78 -5.29 12.96 -5.87
N ALA A 79 -6.11 13.50 -6.77
CA ALA A 79 -6.13 14.93 -7.06
C ALA A 79 -6.66 15.78 -5.88
N LEU A 80 -7.03 15.14 -4.77
CA LEU A 80 -7.38 15.79 -3.51
C LEU A 80 -6.09 16.13 -2.74
N ARG A 81 -5.94 17.41 -2.38
CA ARG A 81 -4.78 17.90 -1.62
C ARG A 81 -4.69 17.13 -0.31
N ALA A 82 -3.56 16.46 -0.07
CA ALA A 82 -3.31 15.67 1.15
C ALA A 82 -3.43 16.46 2.46
N SER A 83 -3.47 17.80 2.41
CA SER A 83 -3.75 18.67 3.55
C SER A 83 -5.21 18.64 4.03
N GLU A 84 -6.13 18.08 3.24
CA GLU A 84 -7.58 18.00 3.54
C GLU A 84 -8.06 16.57 3.83
N ILE A 85 -7.17 15.56 3.76
CA ILE A 85 -7.53 14.15 3.97
C ILE A 85 -7.45 13.83 5.47
N GLY A 86 -8.60 13.54 6.07
CA GLY A 86 -8.73 13.05 7.44
C GLY A 86 -8.37 11.56 7.55
N GLU A 87 -8.30 11.06 8.79
CA GLU A 87 -8.05 9.63 9.07
C GLU A 87 -9.16 8.76 8.47
N ASP A 88 -10.42 9.16 8.66
CA ASP A 88 -11.61 8.47 8.14
C ASP A 88 -11.60 8.35 6.60
N ASP A 89 -10.98 9.31 5.90
CA ASP A 89 -10.89 9.28 4.43
C ASP A 89 -9.95 8.17 3.94
N LEU A 90 -8.86 7.89 4.69
CA LEU A 90 -7.92 6.82 4.33
C LEU A 90 -8.55 5.44 4.51
N ASP A 91 -9.40 5.28 5.53
CA ASP A 91 -10.18 4.06 5.73
C ASP A 91 -11.18 3.85 4.59
N ALA A 92 -11.88 4.91 4.19
CA ALA A 92 -12.79 4.86 3.05
C ALA A 92 -12.06 4.49 1.74
N ILE A 93 -10.90 5.11 1.48
CA ILE A 93 -10.06 4.78 0.32
C ILE A 93 -9.60 3.32 0.36
N SER A 94 -9.12 2.86 1.52
CA SER A 94 -8.69 1.47 1.72
C SER A 94 -9.82 0.47 1.45
N ALA A 95 -11.03 0.78 1.92
CA ALA A 95 -12.22 -0.03 1.66
C ALA A 95 -12.57 -0.09 0.16
N ILE A 96 -12.56 1.06 -0.54
CA ILE A 96 -12.81 1.13 -1.98
C ILE A 96 -11.76 0.31 -2.75
N ASN A 97 -10.48 0.48 -2.42
CA ASN A 97 -9.40 -0.26 -3.06
C ASN A 97 -9.51 -1.76 -2.82
N ARG A 98 -9.89 -2.20 -1.61
CA ARG A 98 -10.18 -3.61 -1.32
C ARG A 98 -11.28 -4.16 -2.21
N ILE A 99 -12.37 -3.42 -2.39
CA ILE A 99 -13.46 -3.83 -3.29
C ILE A 99 -12.94 -3.97 -4.72
N ALA A 100 -12.19 -2.98 -5.21
CA ALA A 100 -11.63 -3.01 -6.56
C ALA A 100 -10.66 -4.18 -6.78
N LEU A 101 -9.75 -4.43 -5.82
CA LEU A 101 -8.81 -5.55 -5.86
C LEU A 101 -9.52 -6.90 -5.84
N ASN A 102 -10.52 -7.06 -4.98
CA ASN A 102 -11.30 -8.28 -4.89
C ASN A 102 -12.12 -8.50 -6.17
N SER A 103 -12.75 -7.45 -6.71
CA SER A 103 -13.48 -7.52 -7.97
C SER A 103 -12.56 -7.94 -9.12
N HIS A 104 -11.38 -7.33 -9.23
CA HIS A 104 -10.41 -7.69 -10.25
C HIS A 104 -9.93 -9.13 -10.10
N PHE A 105 -9.67 -9.58 -8.87
CA PHE A 105 -9.27 -10.96 -8.58
C PHE A 105 -10.36 -11.96 -8.99
N MET A 106 -11.63 -11.69 -8.67
CA MET A 106 -12.76 -12.53 -9.10
C MET A 106 -12.88 -12.59 -10.62
N THR A 107 -12.73 -11.47 -11.32
CA THR A 107 -12.71 -11.45 -12.79
C THR A 107 -11.59 -12.33 -13.36
N GLN A 108 -10.38 -12.25 -12.80
CA GLN A 108 -9.26 -13.09 -13.24
C GLN A 108 -9.51 -14.59 -13.02
N LEU A 109 -10.19 -14.97 -11.93
CA LEU A 109 -10.56 -16.37 -11.68
C LEU A 109 -11.56 -16.87 -12.73
N LEU A 110 -12.57 -16.06 -13.05
CA LEU A 110 -13.58 -16.40 -14.07
C LEU A 110 -12.96 -16.50 -15.47
N GLU A 111 -12.08 -15.57 -15.84
CA GLU A 111 -11.38 -15.60 -17.12
C GLU A 111 -10.38 -16.77 -17.22
N GLY A 112 -9.73 -17.12 -16.10
CA GLY A 112 -8.80 -18.25 -16.02
C GLY A 112 -9.45 -19.62 -16.15
N GLU A 113 -10.71 -19.79 -15.74
CA GLU A 113 -11.49 -21.03 -15.97
C GLU A 113 -11.80 -21.27 -17.45
N HIS A 114 -11.84 -20.22 -18.28
CA HIS A 114 -12.10 -20.33 -19.72
C HIS A 114 -10.86 -20.63 -20.59
N ALA A 115 -9.65 -20.58 -20.01
CA ALA A 115 -8.40 -20.82 -20.75
C ALA A 115 -7.93 -22.30 -20.73
N ASN A 116 -8.60 -23.17 -19.95
CA ASN A 116 -8.26 -24.59 -19.80
C ASN A 116 -9.43 -25.55 -20.15
N GLY A 117 -10.38 -25.10 -20.99
CA GLY A 117 -11.49 -25.91 -21.50
C GLY A 117 -11.34 -26.23 -22.98
#